data_AF-A0A368VHJ0-F1
#
_entry.id   AF-A0A368VHJ0-F1
#
_cell.length_a   1.000
_cell.length_b   1.000
_cell.length_c   1.000
_cell.angle_alpha   90.00
_cell.angle_beta   90.00
_cell.angle_gamma   90.00
#
_symmetry.space_group_name_H-M   'P 1'
#
loop_
_entity.id
_entity.type
_entity.pdbx_description
1 polymer ?
#
loop_
_entity_poly.entity_id
_entity_poly.type
_entity_poly.pdbx_seq_one_letter_code
_entity_poly.pdbx_strand_id
1 'polypeptide(L)'
;MIRRIGLFAVTIGALALSFNGQVAAVAPLLGDGFAVVFALTFDLGTLLALHEVTSAAVAATRRWSWVALFLAGGTALGLNTWHALESGLLPAPAAVAVGAGPVVLAWVLSHMVALTLAEQPASVSTESTEPGPETSGEPVEALPKMPEPAPVPPEPEALPEPEPLASEAVPEVPEAEVQPETAPDVEADDPREQARELLRSGEVISGKALGERFGRSDSWGRAQIRAVKAERPHLVAVEK
;
A
#
# COMPACT_ATOMS: atom_id res chain seq x y z
N MET A 1 -2.77 4.70 30.61
CA MET A 1 -1.52 5.46 30.39
C MET A 1 -0.31 4.54 30.19
N ILE A 2 -0.08 3.58 31.09
CA ILE A 2 1.06 2.62 31.05
C ILE A 2 1.22 1.90 29.69
N ARG A 3 0.12 1.39 29.09
CA ARG A 3 0.16 0.73 27.76
C ARG A 3 0.70 1.62 26.64
N ARG A 4 0.36 2.92 26.64
CA ARG A 4 0.83 3.88 25.63
C ARG A 4 2.31 4.19 25.79
N ILE A 5 2.76 4.34 27.04
CA ILE A 5 4.18 4.56 27.37
C ILE A 5 5.02 3.34 26.96
N GLY A 6 4.54 2.13 27.27
CA GLY A 6 5.23 0.90 26.87
C GLY A 6 5.34 0.77 25.35
N LEU A 7 4.25 1.03 24.61
CA LEU A 7 4.25 0.98 23.15
C LEU A 7 5.19 2.02 22.55
N PHE A 8 5.18 3.24 23.08
CA PHE A 8 6.11 4.29 22.67
C PHE A 8 7.58 3.90 22.88
N ALA A 9 7.92 3.33 24.03
CA ALA A 9 9.28 2.87 24.32
C ALA A 9 9.72 1.74 23.37
N VAL A 10 8.83 0.79 23.06
CA VAL A 10 9.09 -0.28 22.09
C VAL A 10 9.33 0.28 20.70
N THR A 11 8.52 1.25 20.25
CA THR A 11 8.69 1.88 18.94
C THR A 11 10.02 2.63 18.85
N ILE A 12 10.40 3.39 19.89
CA ILE A 12 11.70 4.06 19.96
C ILE A 12 12.85 3.05 19.93
N GLY A 13 12.74 1.96 20.69
CA GLY A 13 13.76 0.91 20.70
C GLY A 13 13.94 0.26 19.32
N ALA A 14 12.84 -0.02 18.63
CA ALA A 14 12.86 -0.57 17.28
C ALA A 14 13.47 0.42 16.26
N LEU A 15 13.12 1.70 16.34
CA LEU A 15 13.73 2.77 15.51
C LEU A 15 15.23 2.88 15.78
N ALA A 16 15.65 2.92 17.04
CA ALA A 16 17.07 3.01 17.38
C ALA A 16 17.86 1.79 16.88
N LEU A 17 17.28 0.58 16.95
CA LEU A 17 17.91 -0.63 16.43
C LEU A 17 17.99 -0.60 14.90
N SER A 18 16.91 -0.21 14.22
CA SER A 18 16.83 -0.03 12.76
C SER A 18 17.88 0.97 12.28
N PHE A 19 17.91 2.15 12.90
CA PHE A 19 18.84 3.23 12.59
C PHE A 19 20.30 2.78 12.70
N ASN A 20 20.69 2.16 13.83
CA ASN A 20 22.07 1.69 14.00
C ASN A 20 22.45 0.60 12.99
N GLY A 21 21.53 -0.32 12.69
CA GLY A 21 21.76 -1.37 11.69
C GLY A 21 21.97 -0.80 10.29
N GLN A 22 21.14 0.16 9.87
CA GLN A 22 21.25 0.83 8.58
C GLN A 22 22.54 1.65 8.47
N VAL A 23 22.91 2.40 9.52
CA VAL A 23 24.16 3.16 9.54
C VAL A 23 25.36 2.21 9.43
N ALA A 24 25.40 1.13 10.22
CA ALA A 24 26.49 0.16 10.17
C ALA A 24 26.61 -0.54 8.81
N ALA A 25 25.49 -0.83 8.16
CA ALA A 25 25.47 -1.46 6.84
C ALA A 25 25.90 -0.52 5.71
N VAL A 26 25.55 0.76 5.79
CA VAL A 26 25.72 1.73 4.70
C VAL A 26 26.99 2.58 4.84
N ALA A 27 27.48 2.78 6.08
CA ALA A 27 28.68 3.57 6.35
C ALA A 27 29.92 3.15 5.54
N PRO A 28 30.21 1.85 5.32
CA PRO A 28 31.34 1.43 4.49
C PRO A 28 31.25 1.86 3.02
N LEU A 29 30.03 2.11 2.52
CA LEU A 29 29.77 2.43 1.11
C LEU A 29 29.69 3.94 0.86
N LEU A 30 29.02 4.68 1.75
CA LEU A 30 28.71 6.11 1.56
C LEU A 30 29.43 7.04 2.55
N GLY A 31 30.11 6.49 3.55
CA GLY A 31 30.66 7.22 4.70
C GLY A 31 29.61 7.52 5.78
N ASP A 32 30.09 7.76 7.00
CA ASP A 32 29.24 7.89 8.21
C ASP A 32 28.17 8.98 8.06
N GLY A 33 28.51 10.13 7.48
CA GLY A 33 27.59 11.25 7.32
C GLY A 33 26.40 10.93 6.43
N PHE A 34 26.65 10.35 5.25
CA PHE A 34 25.58 9.95 4.33
C PHE A 34 24.78 8.77 4.84
N ALA A 35 25.41 7.82 5.55
CA ALA A 35 24.71 6.70 6.17
C ALA A 35 23.70 7.16 7.23
N VAL A 36 24.05 8.16 8.04
CA VAL A 36 23.14 8.78 9.02
C VAL A 36 21.95 9.47 8.32
N VAL A 37 22.20 10.25 7.26
CA VAL A 37 21.13 10.94 6.51
C VAL A 37 20.20 9.94 5.83
N PHE A 38 20.77 8.88 5.24
CA PHE A 38 20.01 7.79 4.64
C PHE A 38 19.11 7.12 5.68
N ALA A 39 19.67 6.73 6.82
CA ALA A 39 18.92 6.04 7.86
C ALA A 39 17.79 6.91 8.45
N LEU A 40 18.06 8.20 8.67
CA LEU A 40 17.02 9.16 9.11
C LEU A 40 15.90 9.29 8.08
N THR A 41 16.24 9.46 6.79
CA THR A 41 15.25 9.66 5.73
C THR A 41 14.39 8.41 5.53
N PHE A 42 15.03 7.25 5.61
CA PHE A 42 14.35 5.96 5.52
C PHE A 42 13.38 5.72 6.68
N ASP A 43 13.82 5.93 7.92
CA ASP A 43 12.97 5.77 9.10
C ASP A 43 11.82 6.79 9.11
N LEU A 44 12.08 8.05 8.72
CA LEU A 44 11.04 9.08 8.61
C LEU A 44 10.00 8.72 7.55
N GLY A 45 10.44 8.24 6.38
CA GLY A 45 9.57 7.78 5.30
C GLY A 45 8.70 6.60 5.73
N THR A 46 9.28 5.66 6.49
CA THR A 46 8.56 4.51 7.05
C THR A 46 7.50 4.95 8.07
N LEU A 47 7.82 5.91 8.94
CA LEU A 47 6.87 6.46 9.90
C LEU A 47 5.72 7.23 9.22
N LEU A 48 6.02 8.01 8.19
CA LEU A 48 5.00 8.70 7.39
C LEU A 48 4.09 7.71 6.66
N ALA A 49 4.66 6.68 6.03
CA ALA A 49 3.88 5.64 5.39
C ALA A 49 2.99 4.90 6.41
N LEU A 50 3.51 4.57 7.59
CA LEU A 50 2.73 3.96 8.66
C LEU A 50 1.61 4.88 9.14
N HIS A 51 1.90 6.16 9.34
CA HIS A 51 0.90 7.16 9.69
C HIS A 51 -0.23 7.16 8.66
N GLU A 52 0.09 7.29 7.37
CA GLU A 52 -0.90 7.28 6.29
C GLU A 52 -1.71 5.98 6.23
N VAL A 53 -1.10 4.82 6.48
CA VAL A 53 -1.86 3.55 6.56
C VAL A 53 -2.91 3.59 7.68
N THR A 54 -2.58 4.22 8.80
CA THR A 54 -3.46 4.29 9.99
C THR A 54 -4.48 5.44 9.94
N SER A 55 -4.18 6.54 9.25
CA SER A 55 -4.99 7.77 9.29
C SER A 55 -5.69 8.10 7.97
N ALA A 56 -5.24 7.56 6.83
CA ALA A 56 -5.80 7.94 5.53
C ALA A 56 -7.23 7.44 5.35
N ALA A 57 -8.16 8.38 5.14
CA ALA A 57 -9.53 8.08 4.74
C ALA A 57 -9.62 7.51 3.31
N VAL A 58 -8.65 7.84 2.45
CA VAL A 58 -8.67 7.50 1.03
C VAL A 58 -7.98 6.16 0.76
N ALA A 59 -8.72 5.20 0.19
CA ALA A 59 -8.23 3.85 -0.09
C ALA A 59 -7.07 3.79 -1.11
N ALA A 60 -6.90 4.82 -1.94
CA ALA A 60 -5.76 4.92 -2.86
C ALA A 60 -4.46 5.24 -2.10
N THR A 61 -4.47 6.25 -1.23
CA THR A 61 -3.32 6.62 -0.38
C THR A 61 -2.89 5.45 0.49
N ARG A 62 -3.86 4.77 1.13
CA ARG A 62 -3.57 3.59 1.95
C ARG A 62 -2.86 2.48 1.17
N ARG A 63 -3.24 2.24 -0.10
CA ARG A 63 -2.58 1.22 -0.95
C ARG A 63 -1.13 1.58 -1.25
N TRP A 64 -0.85 2.84 -1.58
CA TRP A 64 0.52 3.29 -1.85
C TRP A 64 1.38 3.27 -0.60
N SER A 65 0.83 3.64 0.56
CA SER A 65 1.55 3.57 1.83
C SER A 65 1.88 2.11 2.21
N TRP A 66 1.00 1.15 1.91
CA TRP A 66 1.32 -0.28 2.06
C TRP A 66 2.48 -0.71 1.16
N VAL A 67 2.51 -0.26 -0.10
CA VAL A 67 3.62 -0.55 -1.03
C VAL A 67 4.93 0.04 -0.49
N ALA A 68 4.91 1.28 0.00
CA ALA A 68 6.08 1.92 0.60
C ALA A 68 6.60 1.16 1.82
N LEU A 69 5.71 0.71 2.72
CA LEU A 69 6.08 -0.11 3.88
C LEU A 69 6.68 -1.46 3.46
N PHE A 70 6.14 -2.09 2.42
CA PHE A 70 6.64 -3.38 1.94
C PHE A 70 8.05 -3.23 1.33
N LEU A 71 8.26 -2.18 0.53
CA LEU A 71 9.57 -1.84 -0.02
C LEU A 71 10.58 -1.53 1.10
N ALA A 72 10.20 -0.72 2.09
CA ALA A 72 11.04 -0.43 3.24
C ALA A 72 11.39 -1.72 4.02
N GLY A 73 10.40 -2.56 4.34
CA GLY A 73 10.63 -3.84 4.99
C GLY A 73 11.61 -4.73 4.21
N GLY A 74 11.45 -4.80 2.89
CA GLY A 74 12.35 -5.54 1.99
C GLY A 74 13.77 -5.00 1.98
N THR A 75 13.95 -3.68 1.93
CA THR A 75 15.27 -3.03 1.97
C THR A 75 15.98 -3.29 3.30
N ALA A 76 15.28 -3.13 4.42
CA ALA A 76 15.85 -3.38 5.74
C ALA A 76 16.27 -4.86 5.90
N LEU A 77 15.46 -5.78 5.38
CA LEU A 77 15.77 -7.21 5.36
C LEU A 77 16.98 -7.52 4.49
N GLY A 78 17.06 -6.93 3.30
CA GLY A 78 18.19 -7.08 2.39
C GLY A 78 19.49 -6.58 3.01
N LEU A 79 19.49 -5.36 3.57
CA LEU A 79 20.66 -4.76 4.20
C LEU A 79 21.13 -5.55 5.42
N ASN A 80 20.20 -5.99 6.29
CA ASN A 80 20.57 -6.80 7.46
C ASN A 80 21.12 -8.18 7.08
N THR A 81 20.52 -8.82 6.07
CA THR A 81 21.00 -10.12 5.55
C THR A 81 22.39 -9.96 4.93
N TRP A 82 22.58 -8.93 4.11
CA TRP A 82 23.86 -8.60 3.51
C TRP A 82 24.95 -8.38 4.56
N HIS A 83 24.68 -7.53 5.56
CA HIS A 83 25.64 -7.23 6.61
C HIS A 83 26.00 -8.46 7.46
N ALA A 84 25.02 -9.32 7.76
CA ALA A 84 25.25 -10.57 8.48
C ALA A 84 26.11 -11.57 7.68
N LEU A 85 25.98 -11.59 6.35
CA LEU A 85 26.81 -12.40 5.47
C LEU A 85 28.24 -11.85 5.37
N GLU A 86 28.38 -10.54 5.16
CA GLU A 86 29.69 -9.87 4.97
C GLU A 86 30.54 -9.92 6.24
N SER A 87 29.93 -9.76 7.41
CA SER A 87 30.62 -9.84 8.70
C SER A 87 31.08 -11.26 9.09
N GLY A 88 30.68 -12.29 8.33
CA GLY A 88 30.98 -13.69 8.65
C GLY A 88 30.43 -14.17 10.00
N LEU A 89 29.53 -13.39 10.61
CA LEU A 89 28.99 -13.65 11.94
C LEU A 89 28.03 -14.84 11.97
N LEU A 90 27.40 -15.15 10.83
CA LEU A 90 26.40 -16.20 10.74
C LEU A 90 26.53 -17.00 9.42
N PRO A 91 26.30 -18.33 9.46
CA PRO A 91 26.13 -19.10 8.24
C PRO A 91 24.91 -18.59 7.46
N ALA A 92 24.96 -18.65 6.13
CA ALA A 92 23.95 -18.08 5.23
C ALA A 92 22.47 -18.29 5.63
N PRO A 93 22.01 -19.50 6.03
CA PRO A 93 20.62 -19.67 6.46
C PRO A 93 20.27 -18.90 7.74
N ALA A 94 21.22 -18.72 8.66
CA ALA A 94 21.00 -17.95 9.89
C ALA A 94 21.00 -16.43 9.62
N ALA A 95 21.81 -15.95 8.67
CA ALA A 95 21.78 -14.55 8.23
C ALA A 95 20.41 -14.17 7.63
N VAL A 96 19.85 -15.05 6.79
CA VAL A 96 18.50 -14.87 6.24
C VAL A 96 17.44 -14.91 7.34
N ALA A 97 17.56 -15.82 8.31
CA ALA A 97 16.63 -15.88 9.44
C ALA A 97 16.67 -14.61 10.31
N VAL A 98 17.85 -14.03 10.52
CA VAL A 98 18.03 -12.78 11.27
C VAL A 98 17.49 -11.58 10.48
N GLY A 99 17.69 -11.53 9.17
CA GLY A 99 17.10 -10.50 8.31
C GLY A 99 15.58 -10.62 8.17
N ALA A 100 15.05 -11.85 8.09
CA ALA A 100 13.63 -12.15 7.96
C ALA A 100 12.84 -11.97 9.26
N GLY A 101 13.48 -12.20 10.41
CA GLY A 101 12.84 -12.13 11.72
C GLY A 101 12.04 -10.85 11.96
N PRO A 102 12.61 -9.65 11.80
CA PRO A 102 11.89 -8.38 11.97
C PRO A 102 10.71 -8.21 11.02
N VAL A 103 10.82 -8.66 9.77
CA VAL A 103 9.73 -8.56 8.77
C VAL A 103 8.58 -9.50 9.12
N VAL A 104 8.90 -10.75 9.48
CA VAL A 104 7.89 -11.72 9.94
C VAL A 104 7.22 -11.23 11.22
N LEU A 105 7.98 -10.70 12.17
CA LEU A 105 7.44 -10.12 13.40
C LEU A 105 6.51 -8.93 13.12
N ALA A 106 6.92 -8.01 12.25
CA ALA A 106 6.10 -6.87 11.85
C ALA A 106 4.79 -7.32 11.16
N TRP A 107 4.88 -8.33 10.29
CA TRP A 107 3.71 -8.92 9.63
C TRP A 107 2.74 -9.57 10.62
N VAL A 108 3.25 -10.37 11.56
CA VAL A 108 2.44 -10.99 12.62
C VAL A 108 1.78 -9.94 13.51
N LEU A 109 2.52 -8.91 13.94
CA LEU A 109 1.99 -7.82 14.75
C LEU A 109 0.91 -7.03 13.98
N SER A 110 1.11 -6.78 12.69
CA SER A 110 0.10 -6.16 11.84
C SER A 110 -1.19 -6.99 11.76
N HIS A 111 -1.06 -8.31 11.62
CA HIS A 111 -2.19 -9.22 11.59
C HIS A 111 -2.94 -9.24 12.93
N MET A 112 -2.22 -9.27 14.05
CA MET A 112 -2.83 -9.19 15.38
C MET A 112 -3.59 -7.88 15.58
N VAL A 113 -3.02 -6.75 15.16
CA VAL A 113 -3.72 -5.45 15.23
C VAL A 113 -4.99 -5.47 14.38
N ALA A 114 -4.93 -5.98 13.15
CA ALA A 114 -6.10 -6.11 12.29
C ALA A 114 -7.22 -6.94 12.93
N LEU A 115 -6.88 -8.07 13.56
CA LEU A 115 -7.83 -8.90 14.30
C LEU A 115 -8.46 -8.14 15.47
N THR A 116 -7.65 -7.41 16.26
CA THR A 116 -8.18 -6.63 17.40
C THR A 116 -9.08 -5.46 16.97
N LEU A 117 -8.85 -4.89 15.79
CA LEU A 117 -9.71 -3.82 15.25
C LEU A 117 -11.01 -4.38 14.65
N ALA A 118 -10.98 -5.58 14.07
CA ALA A 118 -12.17 -6.24 13.55
C ALA A 118 -13.16 -6.67 14.65
N GLU A 119 -12.65 -6.94 15.86
CA GLU A 119 -13.46 -7.28 17.03
C GLU A 119 -14.08 -6.08 17.74
N GLN A 120 -13.75 -4.83 17.39
CA GLN A 120 -14.50 -3.70 17.92
C GLN A 120 -15.90 -3.72 17.32
N PRO A 121 -16.95 -4.04 18.11
CA PRO A 121 -18.31 -3.96 17.61
C PRO A 121 -18.50 -2.51 17.16
N ALA A 122 -18.96 -2.33 15.91
CA ALA A 122 -19.31 -1.03 15.38
C ALA A 122 -20.14 -0.34 16.46
N SER A 123 -19.53 0.63 17.15
CA SER A 123 -20.19 1.37 18.20
C SER A 123 -21.39 1.97 17.51
N VAL A 124 -22.57 1.45 17.85
CA VAL A 124 -23.83 1.88 17.29
C VAL A 124 -23.95 3.34 17.70
N SER A 125 -23.44 4.22 16.84
CA SER A 125 -23.81 5.62 16.79
C SER A 125 -25.27 5.59 16.39
N THR A 126 -26.11 5.27 17.38
CA THR A 126 -27.51 5.60 17.40
C THR A 126 -27.51 7.12 17.50
N GLU A 127 -27.24 7.75 16.36
CA GLU A 127 -27.55 9.14 16.13
C GLU A 127 -29.06 9.20 16.27
N SER A 128 -29.46 9.51 17.50
CA SER A 128 -30.80 9.85 17.90
C SER A 128 -31.22 10.98 16.97
N THR A 129 -31.89 10.61 15.88
CA THR A 129 -32.67 11.52 15.05
C THR A 129 -33.80 11.99 15.95
N GLU A 130 -33.50 12.98 16.77
CA GLU A 130 -34.50 13.72 17.51
C GLU A 130 -35.21 14.61 16.48
N PRO A 131 -36.53 14.42 16.23
CA PRO A 131 -37.29 15.32 15.38
C PRO A 131 -37.54 16.61 16.18
N GLY A 132 -36.58 17.53 16.13
CA GLY A 132 -36.72 18.87 16.69
C GLY A 132 -37.74 19.70 15.90
N PRO A 133 -38.69 20.38 16.56
CA PRO A 133 -39.84 20.98 15.92
C PRO A 133 -39.50 22.28 15.20
N GLU A 134 -40.27 22.55 14.16
CA GLU A 134 -40.38 23.82 13.45
C GLU A 134 -40.37 25.00 14.42
N THR A 135 -39.33 25.83 14.38
CA THR A 135 -39.35 27.16 15.02
C THR A 135 -38.94 28.20 14.00
N SER A 136 -39.95 28.62 13.25
CA SER A 136 -40.29 30.01 12.95
C SER A 136 -39.19 31.07 13.14
N GLY A 137 -38.71 31.58 12.00
CA GLY A 137 -38.40 32.98 11.66
C GLY A 137 -37.77 33.92 12.68
N GLU A 138 -36.56 34.40 12.35
CA GLU A 138 -36.11 35.79 12.59
C GLU A 138 -34.93 36.16 11.65
N PRO A 139 -34.58 37.46 11.51
CA PRO A 139 -34.24 38.07 10.22
C PRO A 139 -32.74 38.04 9.87
N VAL A 140 -32.50 38.14 8.56
CA VAL A 140 -31.19 38.19 7.91
C VAL A 140 -30.43 39.45 8.35
N GLU A 141 -29.47 39.28 9.27
CA GLU A 141 -28.48 40.29 9.61
C GLU A 141 -27.33 40.28 8.60
N ALA A 142 -27.02 41.46 8.06
CA ALA A 142 -26.18 41.67 6.90
C ALA A 142 -24.74 41.20 7.12
N LEU A 143 -24.26 40.36 6.19
CA LEU A 143 -22.85 39.96 6.09
C LEU A 143 -21.96 41.20 5.84
N PRO A 144 -20.88 41.40 6.63
CA PRO A 144 -19.88 42.42 6.34
C PRO A 144 -19.12 42.07 5.05
N LYS A 145 -19.04 43.07 4.18
CA LYS A 145 -18.35 43.04 2.87
C LYS A 145 -16.87 42.72 3.08
N MET A 146 -16.41 41.58 2.55
CA MET A 146 -14.98 41.21 2.55
C MET A 146 -14.12 42.31 1.89
N PRO A 147 -12.95 42.65 2.47
CA PRO A 147 -11.97 43.48 1.80
C PRO A 147 -11.35 42.75 0.60
N GLU A 148 -11.17 43.52 -0.46
CA GLU A 148 -10.54 43.17 -1.73
C GLU A 148 -9.11 42.63 -1.51
N PRO A 149 -8.71 41.50 -2.13
CA PRO A 149 -7.39 40.92 -1.94
C PRO A 149 -6.30 41.79 -2.58
N ALA A 150 -5.22 41.99 -1.84
CA ALA A 150 -4.03 42.73 -2.26
C ALA A 150 -3.37 42.13 -3.52
N PRO A 151 -2.67 42.95 -4.33
CA PRO A 151 -2.00 42.49 -5.55
C PRO A 151 -0.93 41.44 -5.23
N VAL A 152 -1.00 40.33 -5.97
CA VAL A 152 -0.07 39.19 -5.91
C VAL A 152 1.32 39.66 -6.41
N PRO A 153 2.43 39.36 -5.69
CA PRO A 153 3.78 39.62 -6.15
C PRO A 153 4.10 38.83 -7.43
N PRO A 154 4.94 39.36 -8.35
CA PRO A 154 5.33 38.65 -9.55
C PRO A 154 6.12 37.37 -9.23
N GLU A 155 5.78 36.33 -9.98
CA GLU A 155 6.36 34.98 -9.96
C GLU A 155 7.87 35.04 -10.30
N PRO A 156 8.75 34.39 -9.51
CA PRO A 156 10.18 34.37 -9.78
C PRO A 156 10.49 33.58 -11.06
N GLU A 157 11.36 34.16 -11.88
CA GLU A 157 11.83 33.65 -13.17
C GLU A 157 12.34 32.21 -13.09
N ALA A 158 11.88 31.39 -14.04
CA ALA A 158 12.26 29.99 -14.19
C ALA A 158 13.77 29.84 -14.36
N LEU A 159 14.39 29.06 -13.47
CA LEU A 159 15.74 28.54 -13.65
C LEU A 159 15.78 27.59 -14.87
N PRO A 160 16.88 27.57 -15.64
CA PRO A 160 17.01 26.74 -16.83
C PRO A 160 17.01 25.24 -16.50
N GLU A 161 16.35 24.46 -17.35
CA GLU A 161 16.36 22.99 -17.35
C GLU A 161 17.79 22.45 -17.47
N PRO A 162 18.19 21.46 -16.64
CA PRO A 162 19.45 20.75 -16.84
C PRO A 162 19.37 19.84 -18.08
N GLU A 163 20.42 19.90 -18.90
CA GLU A 163 20.63 19.06 -20.08
C GLU A 163 20.65 17.56 -19.74
N PRO A 164 20.12 16.68 -20.62
CA PRO A 164 20.14 15.24 -20.39
C PRO A 164 21.57 14.69 -20.51
N LEU A 165 22.10 14.20 -19.39
CA LEU A 165 23.33 13.41 -19.37
C LEU A 165 23.10 12.08 -20.09
N ALA A 166 24.07 11.74 -20.94
CA ALA A 166 24.11 10.57 -21.80
C ALA A 166 23.90 9.26 -21.03
N SER A 167 23.07 8.39 -21.60
CA SER A 167 22.90 6.99 -21.17
C SER A 167 24.22 6.23 -21.25
N GLU A 168 24.78 5.92 -20.09
CA GLU A 168 25.87 4.98 -19.92
C GLU A 168 25.34 3.54 -19.98
N ALA A 169 26.14 2.66 -20.59
CA ALA A 169 25.76 1.34 -21.08
C ALA A 169 25.32 0.35 -19.98
N VAL A 170 24.25 -0.40 -20.27
CA VAL A 170 23.77 -1.54 -19.48
C VAL A 170 24.69 -2.74 -19.70
N PRO A 171 25.23 -3.39 -18.63
CA PRO A 171 25.90 -4.69 -18.74
C PRO A 171 24.87 -5.82 -18.98
N GLU A 172 25.17 -6.70 -19.94
CA GLU A 172 24.47 -7.97 -20.16
C GLU A 172 24.44 -8.82 -18.88
N VAL A 173 23.23 -9.19 -18.45
CA VAL A 173 22.99 -10.21 -17.42
C VAL A 173 22.81 -11.56 -18.12
N PRO A 174 23.50 -12.63 -17.70
CA PRO A 174 23.34 -13.95 -18.31
C PRO A 174 21.96 -14.55 -18.02
N GLU A 175 21.34 -15.11 -19.07
CA GLU A 175 20.16 -15.96 -19.03
C GLU A 175 20.36 -17.12 -18.03
N ALA A 176 19.55 -17.13 -16.97
CA ALA A 176 19.34 -18.31 -16.14
C ALA A 176 17.99 -18.93 -16.52
N GLU A 177 18.05 -20.17 -16.97
CA GLU A 177 16.96 -21.01 -17.45
C GLU A 177 15.78 -21.08 -16.48
N VAL A 178 14.60 -20.69 -16.96
CA VAL A 178 13.32 -20.97 -16.33
C VAL A 178 12.94 -22.41 -16.65
N GLN A 179 13.01 -23.30 -15.66
CA GLN A 179 12.29 -24.58 -15.69
C GLN A 179 10.94 -24.40 -14.98
N PRO A 180 9.79 -24.51 -15.68
CA PRO A 180 8.49 -24.61 -15.02
C PRO A 180 8.29 -26.06 -14.57
N GLU A 181 8.50 -26.31 -13.28
CA GLU A 181 8.12 -27.58 -12.67
C GLU A 181 6.58 -27.67 -12.68
N THR A 182 6.12 -28.61 -13.50
CA THR A 182 4.71 -28.92 -13.72
C THR A 182 4.24 -29.78 -12.55
N ALA A 183 3.29 -29.28 -11.77
CA ALA A 183 2.57 -30.08 -10.77
C ALA A 183 1.12 -30.31 -11.24
N PRO A 184 0.53 -31.49 -10.98
CA PRO A 184 -0.63 -32.01 -11.70
C PRO A 184 -1.98 -31.54 -11.12
N ASP A 185 -2.98 -31.64 -11.99
CA ASP A 185 -4.42 -31.49 -11.79
C ASP A 185 -4.94 -31.84 -10.39
N VAL A 186 -5.60 -30.85 -9.78
CA VAL A 186 -6.74 -31.07 -8.90
C VAL A 186 -7.86 -30.21 -9.45
N GLU A 187 -8.85 -30.86 -10.07
CA GLU A 187 -10.13 -30.30 -10.51
C GLU A 187 -10.82 -29.57 -9.34
N ALA A 188 -10.48 -28.30 -9.16
CA ALA A 188 -11.35 -27.33 -8.53
C ALA A 188 -11.87 -26.47 -9.68
N ASP A 189 -13.07 -26.80 -10.14
CA ASP A 189 -13.93 -25.98 -11.00
C ASP A 189 -13.70 -24.47 -10.72
N ASP A 190 -12.85 -23.80 -11.51
CA ASP A 190 -12.52 -22.40 -11.24
C ASP A 190 -13.80 -21.58 -11.49
N PRO A 191 -14.35 -20.91 -10.45
CA PRO A 191 -15.58 -20.12 -10.61
C PRO A 191 -15.44 -19.03 -11.67
N ARG A 192 -14.20 -18.63 -12.04
CA ARG A 192 -13.94 -17.69 -13.13
C ARG A 192 -14.17 -18.32 -14.51
N GLU A 193 -13.80 -19.57 -14.72
CA GLU A 193 -14.00 -20.25 -15.99
C GLU A 193 -15.49 -20.56 -16.23
N GLN A 194 -16.20 -21.00 -15.19
CA GLN A 194 -17.65 -21.19 -15.27
C GLN A 194 -18.40 -19.87 -15.51
N ALA A 195 -17.98 -18.78 -14.86
CA ALA A 195 -18.56 -17.46 -15.11
C ALA A 195 -18.30 -16.98 -16.55
N ARG A 196 -17.13 -17.28 -17.11
CA ARG A 196 -16.81 -16.98 -18.52
C ARG A 196 -17.66 -17.79 -19.49
N GLU A 197 -17.90 -19.06 -19.20
CA GLU A 197 -18.71 -19.92 -20.07
C GLU A 197 -20.18 -19.48 -20.11
N LEU A 198 -20.75 -19.10 -18.97
CA LEU A 198 -22.09 -18.50 -18.89
C LEU A 198 -22.21 -17.18 -19.67
N LEU A 199 -21.16 -16.36 -19.66
CA LEU A 199 -21.13 -15.13 -20.44
C LEU A 199 -20.93 -15.40 -21.94
N ARG A 200 -20.24 -16.49 -22.30
CA ARG A 200 -20.06 -16.93 -23.70
C ARG A 200 -21.31 -17.55 -24.29
N SER A 201 -22.14 -18.23 -23.47
CA SER A 201 -23.41 -18.80 -23.90
C SER A 201 -24.48 -17.75 -24.22
N GLY A 202 -24.18 -16.45 -24.03
CA GLY A 202 -25.07 -15.34 -24.38
C GLY A 202 -26.19 -15.12 -23.36
N GLU A 203 -26.11 -15.73 -22.18
CA GLU A 203 -27.06 -15.48 -21.10
C GLU A 203 -26.85 -14.06 -20.57
N VAL A 204 -27.88 -13.21 -20.66
CA VAL A 204 -27.80 -11.81 -20.21
C VAL A 204 -27.91 -11.77 -18.69
N ILE A 205 -26.77 -11.87 -18.00
CA ILE A 205 -26.67 -11.85 -16.54
C ILE A 205 -26.07 -10.52 -16.08
N SER A 206 -26.75 -9.83 -15.17
CA SER A 206 -26.21 -8.62 -14.52
C SER A 206 -25.02 -8.96 -13.61
N GLY A 207 -24.09 -8.01 -13.42
CA GLY A 207 -22.93 -8.21 -12.53
C GLY A 207 -23.31 -8.63 -11.11
N LYS A 208 -24.44 -8.14 -10.60
CA LYS A 208 -25.01 -8.53 -9.30
C LYS A 208 -25.47 -9.99 -9.30
N ALA A 209 -26.24 -10.41 -10.30
CA ALA A 209 -26.72 -11.79 -10.41
C ALA A 209 -25.55 -12.79 -10.60
N LEU A 210 -24.50 -12.38 -11.32
CA LEU A 210 -23.28 -13.17 -11.47
C LEU A 210 -22.53 -13.28 -10.13
N GLY A 211 -22.44 -12.20 -9.36
CA GLY A 211 -21.89 -12.23 -8.01
C GLY A 211 -22.66 -13.19 -7.09
N GLU A 212 -23.99 -13.06 -7.04
CA GLU A 212 -24.86 -13.90 -6.20
C GLU A 212 -24.73 -15.39 -6.53
N ARG A 213 -24.69 -15.76 -7.82
CA ARG A 213 -24.58 -17.15 -8.27
C ARG A 213 -23.28 -17.84 -7.83
N PHE A 214 -22.20 -17.08 -7.68
CA PHE A 214 -20.88 -17.59 -7.27
C PHE A 214 -20.51 -17.24 -5.81
N GLY A 215 -21.43 -16.67 -5.03
CA GLY A 215 -21.15 -16.23 -3.66
C GLY A 215 -20.10 -15.11 -3.57
N ARG A 216 -20.07 -14.21 -4.57
CA ARG A 216 -19.12 -13.09 -4.71
C ARG A 216 -19.85 -11.74 -4.77
N SER A 217 -19.08 -10.64 -4.72
CA SER A 217 -19.60 -9.28 -4.77
C SER A 217 -20.06 -8.86 -6.19
N ASP A 218 -20.94 -7.84 -6.29
CA ASP A 218 -21.33 -7.22 -7.58
C ASP A 218 -20.10 -6.70 -8.35
N SER A 219 -19.13 -6.11 -7.64
CA SER A 219 -17.89 -5.62 -8.25
C SER A 219 -17.07 -6.72 -8.93
N TRP A 220 -17.07 -7.94 -8.38
CA TRP A 220 -16.43 -9.10 -8.99
C TRP A 220 -17.15 -9.53 -10.27
N GLY A 221 -18.49 -9.60 -10.24
CA GLY A 221 -19.29 -9.95 -11.42
C GLY A 221 -19.12 -8.95 -12.57
N ARG A 222 -19.10 -7.64 -12.27
CA ARG A 222 -18.80 -6.60 -13.28
C ARG A 222 -17.39 -6.69 -13.84
N ALA A 223 -16.41 -7.17 -13.07
CA ALA A 223 -15.05 -7.37 -13.56
C ALA A 223 -14.99 -8.52 -14.58
N GLN A 224 -15.72 -9.62 -14.35
CA GLN A 224 -15.78 -10.74 -15.30
C GLN A 224 -16.46 -10.36 -16.62
N ILE A 225 -17.57 -9.62 -16.55
CA ILE A 225 -18.25 -9.10 -17.74
C ILE A 225 -17.31 -8.21 -18.57
N ARG A 226 -16.54 -7.33 -17.92
CA ARG A 226 -15.55 -6.50 -18.61
C ARG A 226 -14.43 -7.31 -19.25
N ALA A 227 -13.93 -8.34 -18.57
CA ALA A 227 -12.88 -9.21 -19.10
C ALA A 227 -13.36 -9.94 -20.38
N VAL A 228 -14.55 -10.54 -20.35
CA VAL A 228 -15.13 -11.22 -21.52
C VAL A 228 -15.43 -10.24 -22.68
N LYS A 229 -15.92 -9.04 -22.35
CA LYS A 229 -16.15 -7.98 -23.37
C LYS A 229 -14.84 -7.51 -24.02
N ALA A 230 -13.75 -7.45 -23.26
CA ALA A 230 -12.42 -7.11 -23.76
C ALA A 230 -11.83 -8.21 -24.65
N GLU A 231 -12.16 -9.49 -24.40
CA GLU A 231 -11.74 -10.63 -25.24
C GLU A 231 -12.49 -10.71 -26.58
N ARG A 232 -13.73 -10.18 -26.65
CA ARG A 232 -14.57 -10.20 -27.88
C ARG A 232 -15.11 -8.81 -28.25
N PRO A 233 -14.24 -7.83 -28.58
CA PRO A 233 -14.68 -6.51 -29.01
C PRO A 233 -15.47 -6.54 -30.34
N HIS A 234 -15.37 -7.63 -31.10
CA HIS A 234 -15.97 -7.77 -32.43
C HIS A 234 -17.40 -8.34 -32.45
N LEU A 235 -17.92 -8.87 -31.34
CA LEU A 235 -19.27 -9.47 -31.31
C LEU A 235 -20.38 -8.48 -30.92
N VAL A 236 -20.05 -7.25 -30.57
CA VAL A 236 -21.03 -6.20 -30.26
C VAL A 236 -21.43 -5.39 -31.51
N ALA A 237 -20.89 -5.72 -32.69
CA ALA A 237 -21.23 -5.06 -33.95
C ALA A 237 -22.44 -5.69 -34.69
N VAL A 238 -23.32 -6.40 -33.98
CA VAL A 238 -24.63 -6.82 -34.50
C VAL A 238 -25.70 -6.51 -33.46
N GLU A 239 -26.01 -5.22 -33.30
CA GLU A 239 -27.34 -4.79 -32.87
C GLU A 239 -28.09 -4.31 -34.12
N LYS A 240 -29.10 -5.08 -34.50
CA LYS A 240 -30.27 -4.62 -35.25
C LYS A 240 -31.48 -4.86 -34.37
#